data_AF-A0A950X739-F1
#
_entry.id   AF-A0A950X739-F1
#
_cell.length_a   1.000
_cell.length_b   1.000
_cell.length_c   1.000
_cell.angle_alpha   90.00
_cell.angle_beta   90.00
_cell.angle_gamma   90.00
#
_symmetry.space_group_name_H-M   'P 1'
#
loop_
_entity.id
_entity.type
_entity.pdbx_description
1 polymer ?
#
loop_
_entity_poly.entity_id
_entity_poly.type
_entity_poly.pdbx_seq_one_letter_code
_entity_poly.pdbx_strand_id
1 'polypeptide(L)'
;MQFSRQAIAFLMAFLSASLLYAGIAPTVEDPLTNPGFVHFYNNEFDQAVAWFEQELKTHSDSPELYNHVAQGILYREMLRDGALESQLVSGNNPFLRRPKMEISAADKARFDTCIDQTLKLTSAALAKDPHDIAALYAQGVAHGLRANYLFLVEKAWVEALREATAARKADQEIVSIDPSFIDARLLLGLNQYVVGALPFYMRALGFLGGFHGDKEAGIRELELVAKSGVMNRYDAEVLLAAIYRRERKAQQAIPLLKDLAERFPRNYLLRFEQVQMYSDLGNKNSALQVLAEIDDLRTRGAPGYADLPLEKIKYLKGNLLFWYGDLDPALTDLKEATRNADKLDLNTAVLAWLRIGQTYDLQGNHQQAIGAYRETMKTAPKSQAATEASTYISNPYRRKRSTG
;
A
#
# COMPACT_ATOMS: atom_id res chain seq x y z
N MET A 1 -26.86 3.98 7.27
CA MET A 1 -26.02 4.21 6.06
C MET A 1 -24.51 4.38 6.33
N GLN A 2 -24.00 4.05 7.53
CA GLN A 2 -22.56 4.10 7.85
C GLN A 2 -21.85 2.75 7.59
N PHE A 3 -22.61 1.65 7.56
CA PHE A 3 -22.11 0.27 7.40
C PHE A 3 -21.70 -0.11 5.97
N SER A 4 -22.24 0.55 4.93
CA SER A 4 -21.85 0.29 3.52
C SER A 4 -20.47 0.85 3.17
N ARG A 5 -19.99 1.83 3.94
CA ARG A 5 -18.75 2.57 3.68
C ARG A 5 -17.51 1.72 4.00
N GLN A 6 -17.59 0.89 5.05
CA GLN A 6 -16.54 -0.04 5.51
C GLN A 6 -16.21 -1.16 4.51
N ALA A 7 -17.22 -1.68 3.80
CA ALA A 7 -17.02 -2.69 2.77
C ALA A 7 -16.29 -2.13 1.54
N ILE A 8 -16.65 -0.91 1.13
CA ILE A 8 -16.08 -0.24 -0.05
C ILE A 8 -14.60 0.14 0.18
N ALA A 9 -14.25 0.52 1.41
CA ALA A 9 -12.88 0.87 1.77
C ALA A 9 -11.89 -0.29 1.84
N PHE A 10 -12.38 -1.50 2.10
CA PHE A 10 -11.53 -2.69 2.11
C PHE A 10 -11.15 -3.13 0.68
N LEU A 11 -11.95 -2.76 -0.34
CA LEU A 11 -11.81 -3.17 -1.74
C LEU A 11 -10.77 -2.38 -2.55
N MET A 12 -10.35 -1.20 -2.09
CA MET A 12 -9.72 -0.20 -2.97
C MET A 12 -8.31 0.23 -2.55
N ALA A 13 -7.63 -0.52 -1.68
CA ALA A 13 -6.34 -0.11 -1.14
C ALA A 13 -5.11 -0.50 -1.98
N PHE A 14 -5.23 -1.27 -3.06
CA PHE A 14 -4.08 -1.68 -3.87
C PHE A 14 -4.47 -1.97 -5.31
N LEU A 15 -4.57 -0.95 -6.17
CA LEU A 15 -4.80 -1.20 -7.59
C LEU A 15 -3.99 -0.27 -8.48
N SER A 16 -2.78 -0.66 -8.82
CA SER A 16 -2.28 -0.36 -10.15
C SER A 16 -1.19 -1.34 -10.51
N ALA A 17 -1.32 -1.84 -11.72
CA ALA A 17 -0.47 -2.78 -12.39
C ALA A 17 -0.25 -2.15 -13.78
N SER A 18 0.99 -2.06 -14.25
CA SER A 18 1.29 -1.18 -15.38
C SER A 18 2.25 -1.83 -16.38
N LEU A 19 2.04 -1.55 -17.67
CA LEU A 19 2.82 -2.05 -18.80
C LEU A 19 3.36 -0.96 -19.71
N LEU A 20 4.39 -1.30 -20.50
CA LEU A 20 4.94 -0.61 -21.68
C LEU A 20 4.59 -1.35 -22.99
N TYR A 21 4.45 -0.61 -24.10
CA TYR A 21 4.23 -1.19 -25.42
C TYR A 21 4.93 -0.44 -26.56
N ALA A 22 5.52 -1.21 -27.49
CA ALA A 22 5.77 -0.84 -28.88
C ALA A 22 5.28 -1.97 -29.82
N GLY A 23 4.68 -1.58 -30.94
CA GLY A 23 3.97 -2.37 -31.96
C GLY A 23 4.38 -3.83 -32.21
N ILE A 24 3.35 -4.66 -32.48
CA ILE A 24 3.36 -6.04 -33.02
C ILE A 24 3.61 -7.11 -31.94
N ALA A 25 2.51 -7.76 -31.49
CA ALA A 25 2.42 -8.85 -30.51
C ALA A 25 3.56 -8.87 -29.46
N PRO A 26 3.39 -8.20 -28.29
CA PRO A 26 4.54 -7.89 -27.47
C PRO A 26 5.14 -9.19 -26.93
N THR A 27 6.45 -9.33 -27.07
CA THR A 27 7.18 -9.93 -25.96
C THR A 27 6.96 -9.00 -24.79
N VAL A 28 6.04 -9.38 -23.90
CA VAL A 28 5.86 -8.67 -22.63
C VAL A 28 7.22 -8.67 -21.94
N GLU A 29 7.80 -7.50 -21.71
CA GLU A 29 9.10 -7.37 -21.10
C GLU A 29 9.00 -7.32 -19.58
N ASP A 30 9.98 -7.90 -18.91
CA ASP A 30 10.12 -7.80 -17.45
C ASP A 30 10.25 -6.31 -17.07
N PRO A 31 9.46 -5.78 -16.13
CA PRO A 31 9.57 -4.39 -15.69
C PRO A 31 10.99 -3.96 -15.32
N LEU A 32 11.85 -4.88 -14.91
CA LEU A 32 13.26 -4.59 -14.61
C LEU A 32 14.11 -4.20 -15.85
N THR A 33 13.65 -4.43 -17.08
CA THR A 33 14.33 -3.94 -18.29
C THR A 33 14.12 -2.45 -18.51
N ASN A 34 13.11 -1.86 -17.85
CA ASN A 34 12.75 -0.46 -18.01
C ASN A 34 13.26 0.40 -16.83
N PRO A 35 14.07 1.45 -17.09
CA PRO A 35 14.59 2.32 -16.02
C PRO A 35 13.51 3.02 -15.19
N GLY A 36 12.38 3.41 -15.79
CA GLY A 36 11.25 4.03 -15.10
C GLY A 36 10.64 3.10 -14.05
N PHE A 37 10.47 1.82 -14.38
CA PHE A 37 10.00 0.81 -13.42
C PHE A 37 11.04 0.46 -12.36
N VAL A 38 12.32 0.41 -12.72
CA VAL A 38 13.40 0.24 -11.73
C VAL A 38 13.35 1.36 -10.69
N HIS A 39 13.12 2.61 -11.10
CA HIS A 39 12.91 3.72 -10.17
C HIS A 39 11.61 3.55 -9.36
N PHE A 40 10.50 3.23 -10.03
CA PHE A 40 9.18 3.08 -9.40
C PHE A 40 9.20 2.06 -8.26
N TYR A 41 9.69 0.84 -8.51
CA TYR A 41 9.74 -0.21 -7.49
C TYR A 41 10.80 0.04 -6.40
N ASN A 42 11.72 0.98 -6.61
CA ASN A 42 12.65 1.47 -5.59
C ASN A 42 12.11 2.68 -4.79
N ASN A 43 10.83 3.02 -4.95
CA ASN A 43 10.17 4.21 -4.37
C ASN A 43 10.76 5.56 -4.84
N GLU A 44 11.49 5.56 -5.95
CA GLU A 44 12.08 6.76 -6.57
C GLU A 44 11.07 7.39 -7.54
N PHE A 45 9.89 7.73 -7.02
CA PHE A 45 8.74 8.08 -7.86
C PHE A 45 8.95 9.36 -8.68
N ASP A 46 9.70 10.34 -8.17
CA ASP A 46 10.00 11.56 -8.92
C ASP A 46 10.87 11.25 -10.15
N GLN A 47 11.86 10.36 -9.99
CA GLN A 47 12.72 9.88 -11.08
C GLN A 47 11.92 9.03 -12.08
N ALA A 48 11.03 8.16 -11.58
CA ALA A 48 10.15 7.35 -12.42
C ALA A 48 9.23 8.23 -13.28
N VAL A 49 8.54 9.21 -12.66
CA VAL A 49 7.66 10.16 -13.37
C VAL A 49 8.45 10.95 -14.40
N ALA A 50 9.62 11.49 -14.05
CA ALA A 50 10.45 12.23 -14.98
C ALA A 50 10.89 11.38 -16.19
N TRP A 51 11.17 10.10 -15.98
CA TRP A 51 11.52 9.16 -17.04
C TRP A 51 10.35 8.92 -17.98
N PHE A 52 9.15 8.60 -17.46
CA PHE A 52 7.97 8.36 -18.30
C PHE A 52 7.51 9.63 -19.04
N GLU A 53 7.64 10.80 -18.43
CA GLU A 53 7.36 12.08 -19.11
C GLU A 53 8.34 12.39 -20.24
N GLN A 54 9.59 11.97 -20.10
CA GLN A 54 10.58 12.11 -21.16
C GLN A 54 10.22 11.20 -22.35
N GLU A 55 9.79 9.96 -22.10
CA GLU A 55 9.34 9.05 -23.16
C GLU A 55 8.07 9.55 -23.87
N LEU A 56 7.15 10.19 -23.14
CA LEU A 56 5.94 10.79 -23.74
C LEU A 56 6.23 11.87 -24.78
N LYS A 57 7.42 12.50 -24.75
CA LYS A 57 7.79 13.51 -25.76
C LYS A 57 7.97 12.91 -27.15
N THR A 58 8.35 11.64 -27.24
CA THR A 58 8.54 10.91 -28.51
C THR A 58 7.44 9.89 -28.78
N HIS A 59 6.65 9.52 -27.77
CA HIS A 59 5.59 8.52 -27.84
C HIS A 59 4.26 9.06 -27.27
N SER A 60 3.81 10.22 -27.74
CA SER A 60 2.63 10.93 -27.23
C SER A 60 1.29 10.21 -27.46
N ASP A 61 1.29 9.14 -28.26
CA ASP A 61 0.15 8.28 -28.54
C ASP A 61 0.11 7.02 -27.67
N SER A 62 1.03 6.86 -26.72
CA SER A 62 1.06 5.73 -25.78
C SER A 62 0.14 5.97 -24.56
N PRO A 63 -1.02 5.29 -24.45
CA PRO A 63 -1.88 5.39 -23.27
C PRO A 63 -1.21 4.88 -21.99
N GLU A 64 -0.28 3.95 -22.13
CA GLU A 64 0.43 3.32 -21.02
C GLU A 64 1.41 4.26 -20.33
N LEU A 65 2.17 5.05 -21.09
CA LEU A 65 3.08 6.04 -20.52
C LEU A 65 2.32 7.10 -19.70
N TYR A 66 1.13 7.50 -20.14
CA TYR A 66 0.26 8.37 -19.34
C TYR A 66 -0.18 7.69 -18.03
N ASN A 67 -0.55 6.41 -18.07
CA ASN A 67 -0.86 5.65 -16.86
C ASN A 67 0.32 5.59 -15.89
N HIS A 68 1.55 5.41 -16.36
CA HIS A 68 2.72 5.39 -15.48
C HIS A 68 3.01 6.73 -14.82
N VAL A 69 2.83 7.84 -15.54
CA VAL A 69 2.94 9.17 -14.96
C VAL A 69 1.89 9.36 -13.86
N ALA A 70 0.63 9.01 -14.14
CA ALA A 70 -0.45 9.06 -13.16
C ALA A 70 -0.17 8.16 -11.93
N GLN A 71 0.32 6.95 -12.16
CA GLN A 71 0.68 6.00 -11.12
C GLN A 71 1.81 6.53 -10.23
N GLY A 72 2.90 7.03 -10.83
CA GLY A 72 4.03 7.58 -10.10
C GLY A 72 3.64 8.78 -9.24
N ILE A 73 2.78 9.67 -9.76
CA ILE A 73 2.23 10.79 -8.98
C ILE A 73 1.44 10.27 -7.77
N LEU A 74 0.49 9.36 -7.99
CA LEU A 74 -0.36 8.84 -6.92
C LEU A 74 0.45 8.10 -5.85
N TYR A 75 1.38 7.24 -6.26
CA TYR A 75 2.19 6.43 -5.33
C TYR A 75 3.20 7.27 -4.56
N ARG A 76 3.72 8.35 -5.15
CA ARG A 76 4.53 9.33 -4.42
C ARG A 76 3.76 9.96 -3.26
N GLU A 77 2.52 10.37 -3.49
CA GLU A 77 1.69 10.93 -2.41
C GLU A 77 1.27 9.85 -1.39
N MET A 78 1.03 8.61 -1.83
CA MET A 78 0.83 7.48 -0.91
C MET A 78 2.06 7.23 -0.03
N LEU A 79 3.28 7.31 -0.56
CA LEU A 79 4.51 7.17 0.22
C LEU A 79 4.64 8.30 1.26
N ARG A 80 4.38 9.54 0.85
CA ARG A 80 4.45 10.73 1.71
C ARG A 80 3.44 10.68 2.86
N ASP A 81 2.22 10.20 2.60
CA ASP A 81 1.17 9.99 3.62
C ASP A 81 1.40 8.72 4.46
N GLY A 82 2.46 7.96 4.17
CA GLY A 82 2.76 6.66 4.78
C GLY A 82 1.87 5.52 4.29
N ALA A 83 0.90 5.77 3.42
CA ALA A 83 -0.14 4.83 2.99
C ALA A 83 0.36 3.55 2.27
N LEU A 84 1.65 3.46 1.93
CA LEU A 84 2.29 2.24 1.42
C LEU A 84 2.79 1.28 2.52
N GLU A 85 2.80 1.69 3.80
CA GLU A 85 3.25 0.86 4.91
C GLU A 85 2.13 -0.07 5.42
N SER A 86 2.41 -1.38 5.57
CA SER A 86 1.35 -2.34 5.90
C SER A 86 0.87 -2.25 7.36
N GLN A 87 1.64 -1.60 8.24
CA GLN A 87 1.16 -1.18 9.56
C GLN A 87 -0.12 -0.34 9.49
N LEU A 88 -0.35 0.33 8.36
CA LEU A 88 -1.51 1.19 8.15
C LEU A 88 -2.69 0.45 7.52
N VAL A 89 -2.46 -0.74 6.94
CA VAL A 89 -3.51 -1.59 6.35
C VAL A 89 -3.92 -2.75 7.25
N SER A 90 -3.15 -3.00 8.32
CA SER A 90 -3.37 -4.09 9.26
C SER A 90 -3.93 -3.59 10.61
N GLY A 91 -4.88 -4.34 11.17
CA GLY A 91 -5.45 -4.06 12.50
C GLY A 91 -6.76 -3.25 12.52
N ASN A 92 -7.16 -2.84 13.73
CA ASN A 92 -8.44 -2.17 14.02
C ASN A 92 -8.52 -0.70 13.56
N ASN A 93 -7.63 -0.24 12.67
CA ASN A 93 -7.59 1.14 12.19
C ASN A 93 -8.29 1.24 10.81
N PRO A 94 -9.57 1.64 10.74
CA PRO A 94 -10.26 1.66 9.47
C PRO A 94 -9.75 2.83 8.64
N PHE A 95 -9.22 2.53 7.45
CA PHE A 95 -8.81 3.50 6.40
C PHE A 95 -9.79 4.67 6.19
N LEU A 96 -11.08 4.42 6.44
CA LEU A 96 -12.17 5.39 6.34
C LEU A 96 -12.14 6.54 7.35
N ARG A 97 -11.47 6.35 8.48
CA ARG A 97 -11.36 7.38 9.52
C ARG A 97 -10.11 8.24 9.35
N ARG A 98 -9.28 7.95 8.34
CA ARG A 98 -8.08 8.74 8.04
C ARG A 98 -8.46 10.07 7.38
N PRO A 99 -7.67 11.13 7.59
CA PRO A 99 -7.76 12.35 6.80
C PRO A 99 -7.72 12.05 5.28
N LYS A 100 -8.18 13.01 4.49
CA LYS A 100 -7.97 13.02 3.03
C LYS A 100 -6.47 13.12 2.79
N MET A 101 -5.93 12.28 1.90
CA MET A 101 -4.57 12.43 1.41
C MET A 101 -4.50 13.76 0.64
N GLU A 102 -3.50 14.57 0.96
CA GLU A 102 -3.30 15.83 0.28
C GLU A 102 -2.46 15.63 -0.98
N ILE A 103 -2.91 16.24 -2.07
CA ILE A 103 -2.19 16.28 -3.35
C ILE A 103 -2.14 17.74 -3.79
N SER A 104 -1.00 18.16 -4.34
CA SER A 104 -0.87 19.53 -4.86
C SER A 104 -1.85 19.76 -6.01
N ALA A 105 -2.33 21.00 -6.19
CA ALA A 105 -3.21 21.33 -7.31
C ALA A 105 -2.56 21.02 -8.67
N ALA A 106 -1.24 21.20 -8.78
CA ALA A 106 -0.46 20.89 -9.97
C ALA A 106 -0.42 19.38 -10.24
N ASP A 107 -0.15 18.57 -9.23
CA ASP A 107 -0.11 17.11 -9.38
C ASP A 107 -1.50 16.52 -9.64
N LYS A 108 -2.54 17.08 -9.02
CA LYS A 108 -3.93 16.74 -9.35
C LYS A 108 -4.22 16.99 -10.84
N ALA A 109 -3.89 18.18 -11.35
CA ALA A 109 -4.11 18.51 -12.75
C ALA A 109 -3.32 17.59 -13.70
N ARG A 110 -2.07 17.26 -13.35
CA ARG A 110 -1.25 16.30 -14.11
C ARG A 110 -1.85 14.90 -14.11
N PHE A 111 -2.27 14.40 -12.95
CA PHE A 111 -2.95 13.11 -12.80
C PHE A 111 -4.21 13.06 -13.66
N ASP A 112 -5.10 14.05 -13.52
CA ASP A 112 -6.35 14.13 -14.29
C ASP A 112 -6.07 14.15 -15.80
N THR A 113 -5.09 14.95 -16.24
CA THR A 113 -4.68 15.03 -17.66
C THR A 113 -4.22 13.68 -18.20
N CYS A 114 -3.42 12.94 -17.43
CA CYS A 114 -2.92 11.63 -17.84
C CYS A 114 -4.08 10.62 -17.98
N ILE A 115 -4.98 10.56 -17.00
CA ILE A 115 -6.16 9.70 -17.07
C ILE A 115 -7.04 10.05 -18.28
N ASP A 116 -7.28 11.33 -18.53
CA ASP A 116 -8.10 11.78 -19.66
C ASP A 116 -7.46 11.44 -21.02
N GLN A 117 -6.12 11.59 -21.16
CA GLN A 117 -5.42 11.17 -22.37
C GLN A 117 -5.47 9.66 -22.57
N THR A 118 -5.24 8.85 -21.52
CA THR A 118 -5.36 7.40 -21.59
C THR A 118 -6.76 6.98 -22.06
N LEU A 119 -7.82 7.52 -21.44
CA LEU A 119 -9.19 7.17 -21.80
C LEU A 119 -9.55 7.61 -23.22
N LYS A 120 -9.04 8.77 -23.68
CA LYS A 120 -9.24 9.25 -25.05
C LYS A 120 -8.57 8.32 -26.07
N LEU A 121 -7.30 7.98 -25.85
CA LEU A 121 -6.51 7.12 -26.76
C LEU A 121 -7.09 5.71 -26.83
N THR A 122 -7.40 5.10 -25.68
CA THR A 122 -7.97 3.75 -25.61
C THR A 122 -9.38 3.70 -26.19
N SER A 123 -10.23 4.70 -25.96
CA SER A 123 -11.56 4.77 -26.59
C SER A 123 -11.47 4.84 -28.13
N ALA A 124 -10.48 5.58 -28.66
CA ALA A 124 -10.26 5.66 -30.10
C ALA A 124 -9.74 4.35 -30.70
N ALA A 125 -8.91 3.60 -29.97
CA ALA A 125 -8.43 2.27 -30.36
C ALA A 125 -9.58 1.24 -30.34
N LEU A 126 -10.35 1.19 -29.25
CA LEU A 126 -11.47 0.27 -29.07
C LEU A 126 -12.63 0.52 -30.04
N ALA A 127 -12.79 1.75 -30.53
CA ALA A 127 -13.74 2.05 -31.59
C ALA A 127 -13.34 1.44 -32.95
N LYS A 128 -12.04 1.18 -33.16
CA LYS A 128 -11.51 0.51 -34.36
C LYS A 128 -11.50 -1.01 -34.19
N ASP A 129 -11.05 -1.48 -33.03
CA ASP A 129 -11.04 -2.89 -32.65
C ASP A 129 -11.52 -3.06 -31.20
N PRO A 130 -12.77 -3.51 -30.99
CA PRO A 130 -13.30 -3.73 -29.64
C PRO A 130 -12.55 -4.78 -28.82
N HIS A 131 -11.74 -5.63 -29.46
CA HIS A 131 -10.97 -6.69 -28.80
C HIS A 131 -9.47 -6.36 -28.69
N ASP A 132 -9.08 -5.09 -28.88
CA ASP A 132 -7.71 -4.64 -28.66
C ASP A 132 -7.33 -4.79 -27.16
N ILE A 133 -6.61 -5.88 -26.84
CA ILE A 133 -6.20 -6.22 -25.48
C ILE A 133 -5.35 -5.10 -24.85
N ALA A 134 -4.47 -4.47 -25.61
CA ALA A 134 -3.60 -3.41 -25.08
C ALA A 134 -4.44 -2.17 -24.71
N ALA A 135 -5.40 -1.80 -25.56
CA ALA A 135 -6.31 -0.70 -25.26
C ALA A 135 -7.24 -1.01 -24.08
N LEU A 136 -7.80 -2.23 -24.00
CA LEU A 136 -8.59 -2.68 -22.86
C LEU A 136 -7.77 -2.63 -21.56
N TYR A 137 -6.53 -3.11 -21.60
CA TYR A 137 -5.67 -3.17 -20.43
C TYR A 137 -5.33 -1.76 -19.94
N ALA A 138 -4.85 -0.88 -20.84
CA ALA A 138 -4.53 0.50 -20.49
C ALA A 138 -5.78 1.27 -19.98
N GLN A 139 -6.96 1.00 -20.54
CA GLN A 139 -8.21 1.58 -20.06
C GLN A 139 -8.56 1.06 -18.65
N GLY A 140 -8.39 -0.24 -18.40
CA GLY A 140 -8.58 -0.86 -17.10
C GLY A 140 -7.67 -0.24 -16.02
N VAL A 141 -6.40 -0.05 -16.33
CA VAL A 141 -5.42 0.59 -15.44
C VAL A 141 -5.80 2.04 -15.13
N ALA A 142 -6.24 2.82 -16.12
CA ALA A 142 -6.68 4.20 -15.89
C ALA A 142 -7.88 4.26 -14.94
N HIS A 143 -8.88 3.38 -15.12
CA HIS A 143 -10.00 3.26 -14.22
C HIS A 143 -9.57 2.83 -12.80
N GLY A 144 -8.61 1.90 -12.68
CA GLY A 144 -8.05 1.49 -11.38
C GLY A 144 -7.35 2.62 -10.64
N LEU A 145 -6.49 3.37 -11.35
CA LEU A 145 -5.80 4.55 -10.80
C LEU A 145 -6.80 5.62 -10.36
N ARG A 146 -7.81 5.91 -11.19
CA ARG A 146 -8.85 6.88 -10.85
C ARG A 146 -9.69 6.42 -9.66
N ALA A 147 -9.97 5.13 -9.54
CA ALA A 147 -10.65 4.57 -8.38
C ALA A 147 -9.85 4.81 -7.09
N ASN A 148 -8.54 4.52 -7.10
CA ASN A 148 -7.67 4.78 -5.94
C ASN A 148 -7.60 6.26 -5.59
N TYR A 149 -7.48 7.14 -6.60
CA TYR A 149 -7.48 8.57 -6.39
C TYR A 149 -8.79 9.04 -5.72
N LEU A 150 -9.94 8.65 -6.29
CA LEU A 150 -11.25 9.00 -5.74
C LEU A 150 -11.44 8.44 -4.32
N PHE A 151 -10.87 7.27 -4.03
CA PHE A 151 -10.96 6.63 -2.74
C PHE A 151 -10.08 7.30 -1.67
N LEU A 152 -8.79 7.48 -1.97
CA LEU A 152 -7.76 7.92 -1.02
C LEU A 152 -7.73 9.43 -0.86
N VAL A 153 -7.83 10.13 -2.00
CA VAL A 153 -7.80 11.59 -2.08
C VAL A 153 -9.23 12.10 -1.91
N GLU A 154 -10.13 11.92 -2.87
CA GLU A 154 -11.42 12.62 -2.82
C GLU A 154 -12.45 12.08 -1.80
N LYS A 155 -12.23 10.89 -1.24
CA LYS A 155 -13.21 10.16 -0.42
C LYS A 155 -14.58 10.00 -1.13
N ALA A 156 -14.57 10.01 -2.47
CA ALA A 156 -15.71 9.84 -3.36
C ALA A 156 -15.95 8.34 -3.62
N TRP A 157 -16.46 7.65 -2.61
CA TRP A 157 -16.45 6.18 -2.57
C TRP A 157 -17.39 5.50 -3.56
N VAL A 158 -18.50 6.15 -3.94
CA VAL A 158 -19.45 5.59 -4.91
C VAL A 158 -18.84 5.65 -6.31
N GLU A 159 -18.23 6.77 -6.63
CA GLU A 159 -17.52 7.02 -7.87
C GLU A 159 -16.30 6.11 -7.97
N ALA A 160 -15.52 5.97 -6.90
CA ALA A 160 -14.41 5.04 -6.84
C ALA A 160 -14.85 3.58 -7.08
N LEU A 161 -15.97 3.15 -6.51
CA LEU A 161 -16.52 1.81 -6.77
C LEU A 161 -16.94 1.62 -8.23
N ARG A 162 -17.50 2.65 -8.86
CA ARG A 162 -17.86 2.62 -10.29
C ARG A 162 -16.62 2.47 -11.17
N GLU A 163 -15.57 3.24 -10.90
CA GLU A 163 -14.29 3.17 -11.60
C GLU A 163 -13.63 1.79 -11.40
N ALA A 164 -13.58 1.27 -10.17
CA ALA A 164 -13.04 -0.07 -9.88
C ALA A 164 -13.83 -1.18 -10.61
N THR A 165 -15.16 -1.01 -10.75
CA THR A 165 -16.00 -1.94 -11.52
C THR A 165 -15.70 -1.87 -13.01
N ALA A 166 -15.42 -0.68 -13.56
CA ALA A 166 -15.02 -0.53 -14.95
C ALA A 166 -13.67 -1.20 -15.22
N ALA A 167 -12.68 -0.99 -14.35
CA ALA A 167 -11.39 -1.67 -14.40
C ALA A 167 -11.55 -3.20 -14.43
N ARG A 168 -12.34 -3.74 -13.48
CA ARG A 168 -12.61 -5.18 -13.41
C ARG A 168 -13.24 -5.72 -14.70
N LYS A 169 -14.17 -4.99 -15.30
CA LYS A 169 -14.82 -5.42 -16.55
C LYS A 169 -13.83 -5.48 -17.71
N ALA A 170 -12.92 -4.52 -17.81
CA ALA A 170 -11.86 -4.56 -18.81
C ALA A 170 -10.98 -5.82 -18.65
N ASP A 171 -10.55 -6.14 -17.43
CA ASP A 171 -9.74 -7.34 -17.17
C ASP A 171 -10.52 -8.65 -17.42
N GLN A 172 -11.82 -8.68 -17.12
CA GLN A 172 -12.67 -9.82 -17.46
C GLN A 172 -12.78 -10.02 -18.98
N GLU A 173 -12.91 -8.94 -19.74
CA GLU A 173 -12.94 -8.98 -21.20
C GLU A 173 -11.62 -9.49 -21.76
N ILE A 174 -10.49 -8.97 -21.27
CA ILE A 174 -9.14 -9.43 -21.66
C ILE A 174 -8.98 -10.93 -21.44
N VAL A 175 -9.31 -11.42 -20.25
CA VAL A 175 -9.20 -12.86 -19.94
C VAL A 175 -10.16 -13.71 -20.78
N SER A 176 -11.28 -13.14 -21.25
CA SER A 176 -12.19 -13.84 -22.16
C SER A 176 -11.67 -13.93 -23.60
N ILE A 177 -10.94 -12.90 -24.06
CA ILE A 177 -10.31 -12.84 -25.38
C ILE A 177 -9.03 -13.69 -25.40
N ASP A 178 -8.16 -13.49 -24.40
CA ASP A 178 -6.90 -14.20 -24.22
C ASP A 178 -6.76 -14.71 -22.77
N PRO A 179 -7.17 -15.96 -22.51
CA PRO A 179 -7.01 -16.58 -21.19
C PRO A 179 -5.55 -16.73 -20.74
N SER A 180 -4.58 -16.65 -21.66
CA SER A 180 -3.15 -16.75 -21.40
C SER A 180 -2.52 -15.42 -20.99
N PHE A 181 -3.25 -14.31 -21.09
CA PHE A 181 -2.84 -13.00 -20.59
C PHE A 181 -2.95 -12.98 -19.04
N ILE A 182 -1.95 -13.58 -18.39
CA ILE A 182 -1.96 -13.82 -16.93
C ILE A 182 -2.03 -12.50 -16.14
N ASP A 183 -1.39 -11.44 -16.62
CA ASP A 183 -1.30 -10.17 -15.89
C ASP A 183 -2.67 -9.51 -15.60
N ALA A 184 -3.66 -9.65 -16.49
CA ALA A 184 -5.04 -9.16 -16.24
C ALA A 184 -5.74 -9.87 -15.08
N ARG A 185 -5.21 -11.02 -14.61
CA ARG A 185 -5.78 -11.74 -13.46
C ARG A 185 -5.46 -11.07 -12.11
N LEU A 186 -4.54 -10.10 -12.06
CA LEU A 186 -4.14 -9.45 -10.80
C LEU A 186 -5.34 -8.80 -10.09
N LEU A 187 -6.03 -7.87 -10.78
CA LEU A 187 -7.20 -7.17 -10.25
C LEU A 187 -8.34 -8.16 -9.96
N LEU A 188 -8.51 -9.19 -10.80
CA LEU A 188 -9.56 -10.20 -10.59
C LEU A 188 -9.31 -11.02 -9.32
N GLY A 189 -8.07 -11.49 -9.11
CA GLY A 189 -7.65 -12.20 -7.92
C GLY A 189 -7.80 -11.35 -6.66
N LEU A 190 -7.35 -10.09 -6.72
CA LEU A 190 -7.52 -9.16 -5.60
C LEU A 190 -8.99 -8.89 -5.27
N ASN A 191 -9.85 -8.69 -6.28
CA ASN A 191 -11.29 -8.54 -6.09
C ASN A 191 -11.90 -9.76 -5.41
N GLN A 192 -11.55 -10.98 -5.87
CA GLN A 192 -12.01 -12.22 -5.27
C GLN A 192 -11.59 -12.32 -3.79
N TYR A 193 -10.33 -12.01 -3.49
CA TYR A 193 -9.82 -12.00 -2.13
C TYR A 193 -10.59 -11.03 -1.24
N VAL A 194 -10.73 -9.77 -1.66
CA VAL A 194 -11.38 -8.77 -0.81
C VAL A 194 -12.85 -9.10 -0.58
N VAL A 195 -13.61 -9.40 -1.64
CA VAL A 195 -15.02 -9.76 -1.51
C VAL A 195 -15.17 -11.01 -0.64
N GLY A 196 -14.29 -12.00 -0.79
CA GLY A 196 -14.26 -13.21 0.02
C GLY A 196 -13.92 -12.96 1.51
N ALA A 197 -13.13 -11.94 1.80
CA ALA A 197 -12.74 -11.54 3.15
C ALA A 197 -13.77 -10.68 3.89
N LEU A 198 -14.88 -10.30 3.24
CA LEU A 198 -15.95 -9.53 3.88
C LEU A 198 -16.76 -10.38 4.90
N PRO A 199 -17.27 -9.78 6.00
CA PRO A 199 -18.20 -10.44 6.90
C PRO A 199 -19.38 -11.06 6.15
N PHE A 200 -19.89 -12.21 6.63
CA PHE A 200 -20.89 -12.99 5.90
C PHE A 200 -22.13 -12.16 5.48
N TYR A 201 -22.61 -11.27 6.34
CA TYR A 201 -23.78 -10.44 6.08
C TYR A 201 -23.53 -9.42 4.95
N MET A 202 -22.29 -8.95 4.77
CA MET A 202 -21.91 -8.09 3.65
C MET A 202 -21.79 -8.88 2.35
N ARG A 203 -21.26 -10.12 2.42
CA ARG A 203 -21.24 -11.02 1.25
C ARG A 203 -22.65 -11.38 0.78
N ALA A 204 -23.57 -11.64 1.72
CA ALA A 204 -24.98 -11.91 1.40
C ALA A 204 -25.69 -10.72 0.73
N LEU A 205 -25.40 -9.48 1.15
CA LEU A 205 -25.92 -8.27 0.49
C LEU A 205 -25.30 -8.05 -0.89
N GLY A 206 -23.98 -8.26 -1.01
CA GLY A 206 -23.27 -8.16 -2.30
C GLY A 206 -23.71 -9.21 -3.32
N PHE A 207 -24.08 -10.40 -2.86
CA PHE A 207 -24.62 -11.49 -3.69
C PHE A 207 -25.86 -11.07 -4.47
N LEU A 208 -26.78 -10.32 -3.83
CA LEU A 208 -27.98 -9.79 -4.49
C LEU A 208 -27.65 -8.76 -5.60
N GLY A 209 -26.47 -8.15 -5.53
CA GLY A 209 -25.94 -7.24 -6.56
C GLY A 209 -24.93 -7.89 -7.52
N GLY A 210 -24.77 -9.22 -7.50
CA GLY A 210 -23.86 -9.95 -8.40
C GLY A 210 -22.39 -10.06 -7.94
N PHE A 211 -22.04 -9.57 -6.74
CA PHE A 211 -20.67 -9.65 -6.23
C PHE A 211 -20.41 -10.99 -5.54
N HIS A 212 -19.47 -11.75 -6.09
CA HIS A 212 -18.99 -13.03 -5.55
C HIS A 212 -17.48 -12.96 -5.36
N GLY A 213 -16.99 -13.60 -4.30
CA GLY A 213 -15.57 -13.69 -4.00
C GLY A 213 -15.25 -14.89 -3.13
N ASP A 214 -14.17 -15.56 -3.46
CA ASP A 214 -13.57 -16.62 -2.67
C ASP A 214 -12.15 -16.18 -2.31
N LYS A 215 -11.89 -16.14 -1.00
CA LYS A 215 -10.64 -15.69 -0.43
C LYS A 215 -9.46 -16.53 -0.91
N GLU A 216 -9.59 -17.85 -0.89
CA GLU A 216 -8.51 -18.76 -1.28
C GLU A 216 -8.38 -18.82 -2.81
N ALA A 217 -9.47 -18.65 -3.57
CA ALA A 217 -9.38 -18.50 -5.02
C ALA A 217 -8.64 -17.21 -5.42
N GLY A 218 -8.92 -16.09 -4.75
CA GLY A 218 -8.20 -14.84 -4.95
C GLY A 218 -6.70 -14.96 -4.68
N ILE A 219 -6.32 -15.66 -3.60
CA ILE A 219 -4.90 -15.94 -3.30
C ILE A 219 -4.27 -16.78 -4.42
N ARG A 220 -4.92 -17.85 -4.89
CA ARG A 220 -4.38 -18.70 -5.97
C ARG A 220 -4.20 -17.94 -7.29
N GLU A 221 -5.12 -17.05 -7.64
CA GLU A 221 -4.97 -16.20 -8.84
C GLU A 221 -3.78 -15.24 -8.67
N LEU A 222 -3.59 -14.64 -7.50
CA LEU A 222 -2.42 -13.79 -7.24
C LEU A 222 -1.11 -14.58 -7.25
N GLU A 223 -1.08 -15.80 -6.70
CA GLU A 223 0.07 -16.71 -6.79
C GLU A 223 0.41 -17.06 -8.25
N LEU A 224 -0.61 -17.23 -9.10
CA LEU A 224 -0.43 -17.45 -10.53
C LEU A 224 0.22 -16.23 -11.21
N VAL A 225 -0.23 -15.02 -10.90
CA VAL A 225 0.36 -13.78 -11.44
C VAL A 225 1.80 -13.60 -10.95
N ALA A 226 2.07 -13.84 -9.66
CA ALA A 226 3.44 -13.78 -9.13
C ALA A 226 4.37 -14.79 -9.83
N LYS A 227 3.88 -16.01 -10.11
CA LYS A 227 4.71 -17.05 -10.74
C LYS A 227 4.86 -16.90 -12.25
N SER A 228 3.81 -16.48 -12.94
CA SER A 228 3.68 -16.62 -14.40
C SER A 228 3.26 -15.34 -15.12
N GLY A 229 2.85 -14.31 -14.39
CA GLY A 229 2.76 -12.96 -14.93
C GLY A 229 4.16 -12.41 -15.23
N VAL A 230 4.20 -11.38 -16.07
CA VAL A 230 5.45 -10.70 -16.42
C VAL A 230 5.43 -9.27 -15.88
N MET A 231 4.34 -8.55 -16.09
CA MET A 231 4.23 -7.12 -15.80
C MET A 231 3.89 -6.91 -14.33
N ASN A 232 2.94 -7.70 -13.86
CA ASN A 232 2.30 -7.59 -12.57
C ASN A 232 2.89 -8.60 -11.58
N ARG A 233 3.98 -9.27 -11.94
CA ARG A 233 4.68 -10.23 -11.08
C ARG A 233 5.00 -9.60 -9.73
N TYR A 234 5.71 -8.48 -9.74
CA TYR A 234 6.17 -7.83 -8.52
C TYR A 234 5.01 -7.22 -7.73
N ASP A 235 4.00 -6.66 -8.41
CA ASP A 235 2.79 -6.19 -7.75
C ASP A 235 2.02 -7.33 -7.06
N ALA A 236 1.94 -8.50 -7.70
CA ALA A 236 1.34 -9.69 -7.11
C ALA A 236 2.11 -10.18 -5.87
N GLU A 237 3.44 -10.16 -5.91
CA GLU A 237 4.29 -10.55 -4.76
C GLU A 237 4.10 -9.59 -3.58
N VAL A 238 4.05 -8.28 -3.82
CA VAL A 238 3.77 -7.26 -2.80
C VAL A 238 2.37 -7.46 -2.21
N LEU A 239 1.36 -7.66 -3.06
CA LEU A 239 -0.02 -7.94 -2.65
C LEU A 239 -0.13 -9.22 -1.82
N LEU A 240 0.52 -10.29 -2.26
CA LEU A 240 0.56 -11.56 -1.54
C LEU A 240 1.23 -11.41 -0.18
N ALA A 241 2.33 -10.66 -0.06
CA ALA A 241 2.97 -10.40 1.22
C ALA A 241 2.01 -9.72 2.22
N ALA A 242 1.28 -8.69 1.76
CA ALA A 242 0.28 -8.00 2.57
C ALA A 242 -0.91 -8.91 2.94
N ILE A 243 -1.41 -9.71 1.99
CA ILE A 243 -2.49 -10.67 2.21
C ILE A 243 -2.06 -11.76 3.19
N TYR A 244 -0.88 -12.35 3.01
CA TYR A 244 -0.35 -13.37 3.92
C TYR A 244 -0.18 -12.84 5.34
N ARG A 245 0.28 -11.61 5.51
CA ARG A 245 0.29 -10.97 6.83
C ARG A 245 -1.11 -10.93 7.43
N ARG A 246 -2.10 -10.45 6.68
CA ARG A 246 -3.50 -10.34 7.13
C ARG A 246 -4.12 -11.69 7.49
N GLU A 247 -3.78 -12.73 6.73
CA GLU A 247 -4.21 -14.10 6.97
C GLU A 247 -3.42 -14.81 8.09
N ARG A 248 -2.54 -14.10 8.81
CA ARG A 248 -1.62 -14.65 9.82
C ARG A 248 -0.69 -15.74 9.28
N LYS A 249 -0.38 -15.67 7.98
CA LYS A 249 0.55 -16.54 7.26
C LYS A 249 1.88 -15.83 6.99
N ALA A 250 2.39 -15.07 7.96
CA ALA A 250 3.62 -14.26 7.81
C ALA A 250 4.84 -15.06 7.31
N GLN A 251 4.90 -16.37 7.63
CA GLN A 251 5.92 -17.28 7.12
C GLN A 251 5.97 -17.37 5.59
N GLN A 252 4.83 -17.22 4.90
CA GLN A 252 4.75 -17.23 3.43
C GLN A 252 5.15 -15.89 2.81
N ALA A 253 4.99 -14.77 3.53
CA ALA A 253 5.36 -13.45 3.05
C ALA A 253 6.88 -13.22 3.04
N ILE A 254 7.61 -13.78 4.01
CA ILE A 254 9.06 -13.59 4.16
C ILE A 254 9.88 -13.89 2.89
N PRO A 255 9.73 -15.05 2.22
CA PRO A 255 10.51 -15.32 1.00
C PRO A 255 10.21 -14.33 -0.12
N LEU A 256 8.95 -13.90 -0.30
CA LEU A 256 8.57 -12.88 -1.29
C LEU A 256 9.26 -11.55 -0.97
N LEU A 257 9.18 -11.10 0.28
CA LEU A 257 9.79 -9.83 0.70
C LEU A 257 11.32 -9.86 0.62
N LYS A 258 11.97 -11.02 0.77
CA LYS A 258 13.41 -11.17 0.59
C LYS A 258 13.82 -11.03 -0.87
N ASP A 259 13.17 -11.77 -1.77
CA ASP A 259 13.42 -11.68 -3.22
C ASP A 259 13.18 -10.26 -3.73
N LEU A 260 12.05 -9.64 -3.34
CA LEU A 260 11.77 -8.24 -3.66
C LEU A 260 12.85 -7.28 -3.13
N ALA A 261 13.33 -7.48 -1.89
CA ALA A 261 14.36 -6.61 -1.29
C ALA A 261 15.76 -6.79 -1.90
N GLU A 262 16.00 -7.90 -2.61
CA GLU A 262 17.19 -8.14 -3.42
C GLU A 262 17.07 -7.49 -4.80
N ARG A 263 15.90 -7.58 -5.45
CA ARG A 263 15.61 -6.93 -6.75
C ARG A 263 15.52 -5.42 -6.65
N PHE A 264 14.94 -4.92 -5.56
CA PHE A 264 14.69 -3.50 -5.29
C PHE A 264 15.42 -3.06 -4.02
N PRO A 265 16.77 -3.07 -4.02
CA PRO A 265 17.54 -2.89 -2.79
C PRO A 265 17.35 -1.51 -2.15
N ARG A 266 16.97 -0.49 -2.94
CA ARG A 266 16.76 0.89 -2.48
C ARG A 266 15.36 1.09 -1.89
N ASN A 267 14.45 0.13 -2.07
CA ASN A 267 13.14 0.15 -1.43
C ASN A 267 13.25 -0.27 0.04
N TYR A 268 13.38 0.69 0.95
CA TYR A 268 13.46 0.43 2.39
C TYR A 268 12.18 -0.17 2.97
N LEU A 269 11.01 0.04 2.34
CA LEU A 269 9.73 -0.48 2.84
C LEU A 269 9.71 -2.01 2.86
N LEU A 270 10.35 -2.66 1.88
CA LEU A 270 10.41 -4.12 1.84
C LEU A 270 11.10 -4.70 3.07
N ARG A 271 12.17 -4.06 3.55
CA ARG A 271 12.85 -4.46 4.80
C ARG A 271 12.01 -4.12 6.03
N PHE A 272 11.27 -3.01 6.03
CA PHE A 272 10.33 -2.70 7.11
C PHE A 272 9.26 -3.79 7.22
N GLU A 273 8.73 -4.26 6.09
CA GLU A 273 7.77 -5.34 6.06
C GLU A 273 8.37 -6.68 6.53
N GLN A 274 9.64 -6.97 6.21
CA GLN A 274 10.33 -8.14 6.78
C GLN A 274 10.41 -8.08 8.31
N VAL A 275 10.75 -6.93 8.89
CA VAL A 275 10.75 -6.73 10.37
C VAL A 275 9.38 -7.07 10.94
N GLN A 276 8.31 -6.64 10.27
CA GLN A 276 6.94 -6.90 10.69
C GLN A 276 6.57 -8.37 10.58
N MET A 277 6.93 -9.06 9.49
CA MET A 277 6.69 -10.50 9.37
C MET A 277 7.43 -11.29 10.44
N TYR A 278 8.69 -10.95 10.72
CA TYR A 278 9.45 -11.61 11.77
C TYR A 278 8.87 -11.36 13.16
N SER A 279 8.41 -10.13 13.44
CA SER A 279 7.67 -9.83 14.67
C SER A 279 6.39 -10.63 14.80
N ASP A 280 5.60 -10.74 13.73
CA ASP A 280 4.33 -11.49 13.73
C ASP A 280 4.55 -13.00 13.97
N LEU A 281 5.73 -13.53 13.60
CA LEU A 281 6.16 -14.90 13.90
C LEU A 281 6.79 -15.08 15.29
N GLY A 282 6.91 -14.01 16.09
CA GLY A 282 7.61 -14.08 17.37
C GLY A 282 9.15 -14.20 17.24
N ASN A 283 9.71 -14.04 16.04
CA ASN A 283 11.16 -14.11 15.81
C ASN A 283 11.84 -12.74 16.00
N LYS A 284 12.07 -12.37 17.27
CA LYS A 284 12.69 -11.09 17.67
C LYS A 284 14.07 -10.90 17.05
N ASN A 285 14.87 -11.96 17.02
CA ASN A 285 16.27 -11.90 16.60
C ASN A 285 16.38 -11.55 15.11
N SER A 286 15.60 -12.20 14.24
CA SER A 286 15.59 -11.86 12.82
C SER A 286 15.03 -10.47 12.56
N ALA A 287 14.00 -10.03 13.31
CA ALA A 287 13.50 -8.66 13.21
C ALA A 287 14.58 -7.62 13.58
N LEU A 288 15.33 -7.85 14.65
CA LEU A 288 16.45 -6.97 15.06
C LEU A 288 17.63 -7.02 14.08
N GLN A 289 17.89 -8.16 13.45
CA GLN A 289 18.91 -8.28 12.42
C GLN A 289 18.58 -7.41 11.20
N VAL A 290 17.36 -7.49 10.68
CA VAL A 290 16.93 -6.65 9.54
C VAL A 290 16.97 -5.16 9.91
N LEU A 291 16.62 -4.80 11.15
CA LEU A 291 16.77 -3.41 11.64
C LEU A 291 18.24 -2.95 11.65
N ALA A 292 19.18 -3.80 12.03
CA ALA A 292 20.61 -3.48 11.99
C ALA A 292 21.11 -3.29 10.55
N GLU A 293 20.62 -4.10 9.61
CA GLU A 293 20.94 -3.94 8.17
C GLU A 293 20.41 -2.60 7.63
N ILE A 294 19.19 -2.20 8.00
CA ILE A 294 18.63 -0.90 7.62
C ILE A 294 19.48 0.25 8.18
N ASP A 295 19.88 0.19 9.45
CA ASP A 295 20.68 1.25 10.10
C ASP A 295 22.08 1.37 9.50
N ASP A 296 22.71 0.25 9.14
CA ASP A 296 23.99 0.23 8.41
C ASP A 296 23.87 0.83 7.00
N LEU A 297 22.83 0.45 6.24
CA LEU A 297 22.56 1.03 4.92
C LEU A 297 22.33 2.54 4.99
N ARG A 298 21.58 3.01 6.00
CA ARG A 298 21.37 4.44 6.25
C ARG A 298 22.68 5.14 6.59
N THR A 299 23.46 4.59 7.53
CA THR A 299 24.70 5.19 8.03
C THR A 299 25.76 5.32 6.93
N ARG A 300 25.81 4.35 6.00
CA ARG A 300 26.70 4.39 4.83
C ARG A 300 26.15 5.24 3.67
N GLY A 301 24.97 5.85 3.81
CA GLY A 301 24.34 6.67 2.78
C GLY A 301 23.95 5.88 1.53
N ALA A 302 23.54 4.61 1.70
CA ALA A 302 23.12 3.78 0.58
C ALA A 302 21.92 4.40 -0.16
N PRO A 303 21.85 4.30 -1.49
CA PRO A 303 20.69 4.78 -2.26
C PRO A 303 19.36 4.24 -1.70
N GLY A 304 18.38 5.12 -1.53
CA GLY A 304 17.08 4.80 -0.91
C GLY A 304 17.07 4.82 0.63
N TYR A 305 18.23 4.84 1.29
CA TYR A 305 18.34 4.93 2.76
C TYR A 305 18.96 6.23 3.24
N ALA A 306 19.71 6.95 2.40
CA ALA A 306 20.36 8.21 2.78
C ALA A 306 19.36 9.24 3.35
N ASP A 307 18.18 9.32 2.75
CA ASP A 307 17.10 10.24 3.17
C ASP A 307 16.09 9.58 4.13
N LEU A 308 16.29 8.32 4.53
CA LEU A 308 15.40 7.64 5.48
C LEU A 308 15.52 8.28 6.86
N PRO A 309 14.44 8.88 7.41
CA PRO A 309 14.51 9.51 8.73
C PRO A 309 14.87 8.48 9.80
N LEU A 310 15.87 8.80 10.63
CA LEU A 310 16.27 7.95 11.76
C LEU A 310 15.07 7.66 12.66
N GLU A 311 14.19 8.64 12.82
CA GLU A 311 12.97 8.58 13.61
C GLU A 311 12.04 7.44 13.16
N LYS A 312 11.97 7.12 11.86
CA LYS A 312 11.18 5.98 11.36
C LYS A 312 11.76 4.65 11.84
N ILE A 313 13.08 4.49 11.77
CA ILE A 313 13.78 3.29 12.24
C ILE A 313 13.60 3.14 13.76
N LYS A 314 13.70 4.26 14.48
CA LYS A 314 13.52 4.31 15.93
C LYS A 314 12.10 3.97 16.35
N TYR A 315 11.09 4.46 15.63
CA TYR A 315 9.71 4.03 15.86
C TYR A 315 9.54 2.54 15.60
N LEU A 316 10.03 2.02 14.46
CA LEU A 316 9.88 0.61 14.10
C LEU A 316 10.50 -0.31 15.17
N LYS A 317 11.74 -0.01 15.60
CA LYS A 317 12.43 -0.75 16.66
C LYS A 317 11.77 -0.59 18.02
N GLY A 318 11.38 0.63 18.40
CA GLY A 318 10.70 0.90 19.65
C GLY A 318 9.35 0.17 19.77
N ASN A 319 8.57 0.16 18.69
CA ASN A 319 7.30 -0.57 18.63
C ASN A 319 7.53 -2.09 18.65
N LEU A 320 8.56 -2.61 17.98
CA LEU A 320 8.95 -4.02 18.07
C LEU A 320 9.23 -4.41 19.53
N LEU A 321 10.16 -3.70 20.18
CA LEU A 321 10.56 -3.95 21.57
C LEU A 321 9.39 -3.80 22.55
N PHE A 322 8.49 -2.84 22.30
CA PHE A 322 7.26 -2.69 23.06
C PHE A 322 6.46 -4.00 23.03
N TRP A 323 6.20 -4.59 21.86
CA TRP A 323 5.42 -5.82 21.79
C TRP A 323 6.09 -7.02 22.47
N TYR A 324 7.42 -7.12 22.40
CA TYR A 324 8.20 -8.14 23.12
C TYR A 324 8.30 -7.91 24.63
N GLY A 325 7.89 -6.74 25.14
CA GLY A 325 7.91 -6.43 26.57
C GLY A 325 9.23 -5.85 27.07
N ASP A 326 10.17 -5.51 26.18
CA ASP A 326 11.39 -4.80 26.54
C ASP A 326 11.08 -3.30 26.69
N LEU A 327 10.35 -2.94 27.75
CA LEU A 327 9.72 -1.63 27.88
C LEU A 327 10.74 -0.47 27.98
N ASP A 328 11.86 -0.66 28.68
CA ASP A 328 12.88 0.38 28.83
C ASP A 328 13.60 0.74 27.51
N PRO A 329 14.13 -0.22 26.74
CA PRO A 329 14.71 0.10 25.44
C PRO A 329 13.64 0.54 24.43
N ALA A 330 12.40 0.00 24.50
CA ALA A 330 11.28 0.50 23.70
C ALA A 330 11.02 1.98 23.95
N LEU A 331 10.91 2.40 25.21
CA LEU A 331 10.69 3.79 25.58
C LEU A 331 11.83 4.70 25.10
N THR A 332 13.07 4.20 25.13
CA THR A 332 14.24 4.94 24.66
C THR A 332 14.16 5.23 23.17
N ASP A 333 13.96 4.19 22.34
CA ASP A 333 13.86 4.35 20.88
C ASP A 333 12.60 5.14 20.50
N LEU A 334 11.45 4.95 21.17
CA LEU A 334 10.22 5.72 20.90
C LEU A 334 10.37 7.21 21.24
N LYS A 335 11.06 7.56 22.33
CA LYS A 335 11.39 8.96 22.64
C LYS A 335 12.30 9.58 21.60
N GLU A 336 13.24 8.81 21.07
CA GLU A 336 14.10 9.28 19.99
C GLU A 336 13.30 9.53 18.71
N ALA A 337 12.36 8.65 18.38
CA ALA A 337 11.45 8.82 17.25
C ALA A 337 10.61 10.11 17.32
N THR A 338 10.27 10.57 18.52
CA THR A 338 9.42 11.74 18.73
C THR A 338 10.20 13.06 18.86
N ARG A 339 11.55 13.04 18.83
CA ARG A 339 12.37 14.26 18.92
C ARG A 339 12.14 15.23 17.77
N ASN A 340 11.98 14.70 16.56
CA ASN A 340 11.68 15.46 15.34
C ASN A 340 10.37 14.95 14.73
N ALA A 341 9.30 14.93 15.54
CA ALA A 341 7.99 14.40 15.12
C ALA A 341 7.39 15.15 13.91
N ASP A 342 7.84 16.38 13.65
CA ASP A 342 7.51 17.19 12.47
C ASP A 342 8.12 16.66 11.16
N LYS A 343 9.20 15.86 11.25
CA LYS A 343 9.85 15.21 10.10
C LYS A 343 9.30 13.82 9.78
N LEU A 344 8.40 13.32 10.63
CA LEU A 344 7.74 12.04 10.42
C LEU A 344 6.45 12.24 9.63
N ASP A 345 6.03 11.19 8.91
CA ASP A 345 4.64 11.15 8.47
C ASP A 345 3.73 11.16 9.71
N LEU A 346 2.53 11.72 9.53
CA LEU A 346 1.57 11.92 10.61
C LEU A 346 1.29 10.64 11.41
N ASN A 347 1.36 9.47 10.77
CA ASN A 347 1.05 8.19 11.40
C ASN A 347 2.19 7.70 12.28
N THR A 348 3.42 7.74 11.79
CA THR A 348 4.59 7.37 12.61
C THR A 348 4.66 8.27 13.85
N ALA A 349 4.45 9.58 13.70
CA ALA A 349 4.45 10.52 14.82
C ALA A 349 3.36 10.20 15.85
N VAL A 350 2.09 10.05 15.43
CA VAL A 350 0.98 9.82 16.36
C VAL A 350 1.09 8.45 17.05
N LEU A 351 1.54 7.42 16.34
CA LEU A 351 1.69 6.07 16.90
C LEU A 351 2.88 5.98 17.85
N ALA A 352 3.97 6.72 17.59
CA ALA A 352 5.10 6.80 18.50
C ALA A 352 4.67 7.40 19.85
N TRP A 353 3.94 8.53 19.84
CA TRP A 353 3.40 9.13 21.06
C TRP A 353 2.45 8.19 21.81
N LEU A 354 1.55 7.52 21.08
CA LEU A 354 0.61 6.56 21.69
C LEU A 354 1.38 5.44 22.39
N ARG A 355 2.42 4.89 21.74
CA ARG A 355 3.25 3.81 22.29
C ARG A 355 4.08 4.27 23.48
N ILE A 356 4.57 5.50 23.51
CA ILE A 356 5.24 6.07 24.71
C ILE A 356 4.28 6.04 25.90
N GLY A 357 3.05 6.53 25.74
CA GLY A 357 2.05 6.52 26.80
C GLY A 357 1.74 5.11 27.29
N GLN A 358 1.51 4.19 26.35
CA GLN A 358 1.24 2.79 26.69
C GLN A 358 2.42 2.11 27.38
N THR A 359 3.65 2.46 27.00
CA THR A 359 4.87 1.93 27.64
C THR A 359 4.95 2.40 29.08
N TYR A 360 4.71 3.70 29.33
CA TYR A 360 4.65 4.26 30.68
C TYR A 360 3.57 3.60 31.55
N ASP A 361 2.37 3.39 31.01
CA ASP A 361 1.29 2.69 31.74
C ASP A 361 1.68 1.26 32.12
N LEU A 362 2.32 0.52 31.20
CA LEU A 362 2.82 -0.84 31.49
C LEU A 362 3.95 -0.87 32.53
N GLN A 363 4.69 0.23 32.68
CA GLN A 363 5.69 0.41 33.74
C GLN A 363 5.09 0.92 35.06
N GLY A 364 3.78 1.18 35.13
CA GLY A 364 3.12 1.75 36.30
C GLY A 364 3.26 3.28 36.44
N ASN A 365 3.80 3.95 35.43
CA ASN A 365 4.10 5.39 35.42
C ASN A 365 2.98 6.20 34.73
N HIS A 366 1.74 6.05 35.21
CA HIS A 366 0.56 6.62 34.54
C HIS A 366 0.61 8.15 34.42
N GLN A 367 1.19 8.84 35.40
CA GLN A 367 1.27 10.30 35.37
C GLN A 367 2.13 10.81 34.20
N GLN A 368 3.21 10.09 33.87
CA GLN A 368 4.02 10.36 32.68
C GLN A 368 3.28 9.95 31.41
N ALA A 369 2.51 8.86 31.44
CA ALA A 369 1.73 8.39 30.30
C ALA A 369 0.73 9.44 29.78
N ILE A 370 0.06 10.14 30.71
CA ILE A 370 -0.90 11.21 30.38
C ILE A 370 -0.27 12.29 29.47
N GLY A 371 1.00 12.64 29.69
CA GLY A 371 1.71 13.60 28.84
C GLY A 371 1.81 13.13 27.39
N ALA A 372 2.22 11.88 27.19
CA ALA A 372 2.33 11.29 25.85
C ALA A 372 0.97 11.10 25.16
N TYR A 373 -0.09 10.78 25.92
CA TYR A 373 -1.45 10.71 25.39
C TYR A 373 -1.97 12.08 24.92
N ARG A 374 -1.65 13.16 25.64
CA ARG A 374 -1.98 14.51 25.18
C ARG A 374 -1.25 14.88 23.89
N GLU A 375 0.04 14.54 23.76
CA GLU A 375 0.78 14.75 22.51
C GLU A 375 0.22 13.91 21.36
N THR A 376 -0.24 12.68 21.63
CA THR A 376 -0.95 11.85 20.64
C THR A 376 -2.19 12.59 20.11
N MET A 377 -3.02 13.12 21.01
CA MET A 377 -4.24 13.86 20.65
C MET A 377 -3.93 15.16 19.92
N LYS A 378 -2.86 15.86 20.27
CA LYS A 378 -2.43 17.09 19.60
C LYS A 378 -1.90 16.83 18.20
N THR A 379 -1.12 15.76 18.03
CA THR A 379 -0.46 15.41 16.75
C THR A 379 -1.50 15.08 15.68
N ALA A 380 -2.50 14.25 15.99
CA ALA A 380 -3.56 13.91 15.04
C ALA A 380 -4.94 13.84 15.72
N PRO A 381 -5.61 14.98 16.00
CA PRO A 381 -6.82 15.04 16.82
C PRO A 381 -7.99 14.20 16.33
N LYS A 382 -8.08 13.97 15.02
CA LYS A 382 -9.16 13.19 14.39
C LYS A 382 -8.82 11.71 14.20
N SER A 383 -7.62 11.29 14.63
CA SER A 383 -7.17 9.90 14.48
C SER A 383 -7.82 8.96 15.48
N GLN A 384 -7.82 7.67 15.16
CA GLN A 384 -8.18 6.64 16.12
C GLN A 384 -7.20 6.60 17.30
N ALA A 385 -5.91 6.82 17.06
CA ALA A 385 -4.90 6.89 18.12
C ALA A 385 -5.23 7.99 19.14
N ALA A 386 -5.73 9.15 18.71
CA ALA A 386 -6.20 10.20 19.60
C ALA A 386 -7.45 9.77 20.41
N THR A 387 -8.37 9.02 19.79
CA THR A 387 -9.54 8.47 20.49
C THR A 387 -9.13 7.46 21.56
N GLU A 388 -8.19 6.57 21.25
CA GLU A 388 -7.62 5.61 22.19
C GLU A 388 -6.88 6.32 23.33
N ALA A 389 -6.00 7.28 23.00
CA ALA A 389 -5.27 8.10 23.96
C ALA A 389 -6.21 8.83 24.93
N SER A 390 -7.31 9.41 24.43
CA SER A 390 -8.32 10.06 25.29
C SER A 390 -8.95 9.09 26.29
N THR A 391 -9.14 7.82 25.91
CA THR A 391 -9.65 6.79 26.83
C THR A 391 -8.58 6.44 27.87
N TYR A 392 -7.32 6.39 27.45
CA TYR A 392 -6.22 6.02 28.32
C TYR A 392 -5.85 7.08 29.36
N ILE A 393 -6.17 8.37 29.13
CA ILE A 393 -6.01 9.42 30.15
C ILE A 393 -6.78 9.10 31.45
N SER A 394 -7.96 8.49 31.34
CA SER A 394 -8.77 8.12 32.52
C SER A 394 -8.57 6.67 32.94
N ASN A 395 -8.16 5.80 32.02
CA ASN A 395 -8.03 4.37 32.26
C ASN A 395 -6.68 3.88 31.75
N PRO A 396 -5.68 3.67 32.64
CA PRO A 396 -4.34 3.26 32.22
C PRO A 396 -4.38 2.05 31.28
N TYR A 397 -3.61 2.12 30.20
CA TYR A 397 -3.50 1.05 29.23
C TYR A 397 -3.04 -0.25 29.90
N ARG A 398 -3.67 -1.35 29.51
CA ARG A 398 -3.29 -2.71 29.91
C ARG A 398 -3.30 -3.59 28.67
N ARG A 399 -2.34 -4.50 28.56
CA ARG A 399 -2.39 -5.55 27.52
C ARG A 399 -3.61 -6.41 27.76
N LYS A 400 -4.42 -6.62 26.72
CA LYS A 400 -5.43 -7.68 26.75
C LYS A 400 -4.68 -9.01 26.92
N ARG A 401 -5.03 -9.80 27.94
CA ARG A 401 -4.49 -11.16 28.08
C ARG A 401 -4.83 -11.91 26.80
N SER A 402 -3.81 -12.47 26.15
CA SER A 402 -4.04 -13.48 25.12
C SER A 402 -4.74 -14.64 25.81
N THR A 403 -6.02 -14.82 25.58
CA THR A 403 -6.63 -16.15 25.78
C THR A 403 -5.94 -17.04 24.77
N GLY A 404 -5.10 -17.95 25.28
CA GLY A 404 -4.23 -18.82 24.48
C GLY A 404 -4.97 -19.70 23.50
#